data_AF-A0A9E4UJF2-F1
#
_entry.id   AF-A0A9E4UJF2-F1
#
_cell.length_a   1.000
_cell.length_b   1.000
_cell.length_c   1.000
_cell.angle_alpha   90.00
_cell.angle_beta   90.00
_cell.angle_gamma   90.00
#
_symmetry.space_group_name_H-M   'P 1'
#
loop_
_entity.id
_entity.type
_entity.pdbx_description
1 polymer ?
#
loop_
_entity_poly.entity_id
_entity_poly.type
_entity_poly.pdbx_seq_one_letter_code
_entity_poly.pdbx_strand_id
1 'polypeptide(L)'
;MAQDVIAIICDCDGTLCPDTTNQLVKELGVDPEHFWNRDVDRLVGDGWDHTLAYLNQLLDVTRDRLIDPLTRSKLEGIGKRVEFYPGALDFIPRLQVRLSDNAEYREAGISIEWYI
;
A
#
# COMPACT_ATOMS: atom_id res chain seq x y z
N MET A 1 -27.59 0.25 -20.40
CA MET A 1 -26.29 0.34 -21.11
C MET A 1 -25.48 -0.85 -20.65
N ALA A 2 -24.77 -1.53 -21.55
CA ALA A 2 -23.88 -2.61 -21.15
C ALA A 2 -22.70 -2.01 -20.34
N GLN A 3 -22.31 -2.67 -19.26
CA GLN A 3 -21.17 -2.30 -18.43
C GLN A 3 -19.99 -3.16 -18.90
N ASP A 4 -19.17 -2.59 -19.77
CA ASP A 4 -18.06 -3.31 -20.41
C ASP A 4 -16.71 -2.98 -19.75
N VAL A 5 -16.74 -2.26 -18.64
CA VAL A 5 -15.55 -1.91 -17.83
C VAL A 5 -15.44 -2.83 -16.63
N ILE A 6 -14.29 -3.51 -16.52
CA ILE A 6 -13.92 -4.30 -15.35
C ILE A 6 -13.00 -3.46 -14.48
N ALA A 7 -13.43 -3.17 -13.25
CA ALA A 7 -12.59 -2.50 -12.26
C ALA A 7 -11.77 -3.52 -11.46
N ILE A 8 -10.46 -3.30 -11.38
CA ILE A 8 -9.54 -4.08 -10.54
C ILE A 8 -9.08 -3.19 -9.39
N ILE A 9 -9.40 -3.57 -8.16
CA ILE A 9 -8.98 -2.85 -6.95
C ILE A 9 -7.97 -3.74 -6.23
N CYS A 10 -6.77 -3.23 -6.04
CA CYS A 10 -5.67 -3.97 -5.43
C CYS A 10 -5.38 -3.43 -4.04
N ASP A 11 -5.37 -4.31 -3.05
CA ASP A 11 -4.69 -4.05 -1.80
C ASP A 11 -3.16 -3.88 -2.02
N CYS A 12 -2.45 -3.30 -1.06
CA CYS A 12 -1.04 -2.97 -1.16
C CYS A 12 -0.15 -4.00 -0.44
N ASP A 13 -0.07 -3.92 0.89
CA ASP A 13 0.78 -4.78 1.72
C ASP A 13 0.29 -6.23 1.68
N GLY A 14 1.18 -7.18 1.39
CA GLY A 14 0.83 -8.59 1.19
C GLY A 14 0.17 -8.92 -0.15
N THR A 15 -0.08 -7.92 -1.01
CA THR A 15 -0.73 -8.09 -2.32
C THR A 15 0.14 -7.60 -3.48
N LEU A 16 0.44 -6.30 -3.56
CA LEU A 16 1.32 -5.72 -4.59
C LEU A 16 2.78 -5.67 -4.16
N CYS A 17 3.01 -5.51 -2.86
CA CYS A 17 4.32 -5.41 -2.24
C CYS A 17 4.29 -6.14 -0.89
N PRO A 18 5.45 -6.56 -0.35
CA PRO A 18 5.47 -7.38 0.85
C PRO A 18 5.06 -6.58 2.10
N ASP A 19 5.64 -5.40 2.31
CA ASP A 19 5.49 -4.67 3.56
C ASP A 19 6.02 -3.22 3.46
N THR A 20 5.11 -2.25 3.34
CA THR A 20 5.43 -0.82 3.36
C THR A 20 5.41 -0.24 4.78
N THR A 21 4.58 -0.79 5.65
CA THR A 21 4.39 -0.26 7.00
C THR A 21 5.64 -0.44 7.86
N ASN A 22 6.25 -1.63 7.89
CA ASN A 22 7.51 -1.83 8.62
C ASN A 22 8.67 -1.08 7.99
N GLN A 23 8.66 -0.90 6.66
CA GLN A 23 9.67 -0.08 5.99
C GLN A 23 9.60 1.37 6.50
N LEU A 24 8.40 1.95 6.59
CA LEU A 24 8.20 3.28 7.16
C LEU A 24 8.66 3.35 8.62
N VAL A 25 8.28 2.39 9.46
CA VAL A 25 8.67 2.35 10.89
C VAL A 25 10.20 2.34 11.05
N LYS A 26 10.90 1.51 10.26
CA LYS A 26 12.38 1.46 10.24
C LYS A 26 13.00 2.78 9.78
N GLU A 27 12.44 3.42 8.75
CA GLU A 27 12.90 4.69 8.18
C GLU A 27 12.63 5.90 9.10
N LEU A 28 11.72 5.73 10.06
CA LEU A 28 11.53 6.62 11.20
C LEU A 28 12.53 6.33 12.34
N GLY A 29 13.42 5.34 12.20
CA GLY A 29 14.37 4.97 13.24
C GLY A 29 13.72 4.29 14.45
N VAL A 30 12.53 3.71 14.25
CA VAL A 30 11.83 2.93 15.28
C VAL A 30 12.04 1.44 14.99
N ASP A 31 12.25 0.66 16.05
CA ASP A 31 12.31 -0.79 15.93
C ASP A 31 10.90 -1.36 15.70
N PRO A 32 10.67 -2.13 14.61
CA PRO A 32 9.35 -2.66 14.30
C PRO A 32 8.80 -3.62 15.35
N GLU A 33 9.63 -4.50 15.91
CA GLU A 33 9.17 -5.48 16.91
C GLU A 33 8.63 -4.75 18.14
N HIS A 34 9.36 -3.72 18.58
CA HIS A 34 8.94 -2.84 19.65
C HIS A 34 7.67 -2.05 19.33
N PHE A 35 7.59 -1.52 18.11
CA PHE A 35 6.44 -0.76 17.64
C PHE A 35 5.17 -1.62 17.73
N TRP A 36 5.19 -2.84 17.17
CA TRP A 36 4.02 -3.73 17.17
C TRP A 36 3.76 -4.35 18.54
N ASN A 37 4.73 -5.08 19.08
CA ASN A 37 4.51 -5.98 20.22
C ASN A 37 4.49 -5.26 21.57
N ARG A 38 4.79 -3.95 21.59
CA ARG A 38 4.72 -3.14 22.80
C ARG A 38 3.79 -1.95 22.62
N ASP A 39 4.05 -1.09 21.65
CA ASP A 39 3.34 0.19 21.58
C ASP A 39 1.93 0.03 21.00
N VAL A 40 1.80 -0.70 19.89
CA VAL A 40 0.50 -1.02 19.27
C VAL A 40 -0.29 -2.00 20.15
N ASP A 41 0.33 -3.10 20.59
CA ASP A 41 -0.32 -4.10 21.44
C ASP A 41 -0.86 -3.50 22.75
N ARG A 42 -0.19 -2.48 23.31
CA ARG A 42 -0.72 -1.76 24.47
C ARG A 42 -2.04 -1.05 24.15
N LEU A 43 -2.12 -0.32 23.02
CA LEU A 43 -3.36 0.35 22.61
C LEU A 43 -4.46 -0.67 22.29
N VAL A 44 -4.12 -1.78 21.64
CA VAL A 44 -5.05 -2.88 21.38
C VAL A 44 -5.56 -3.48 22.70
N GLY A 45 -4.68 -3.67 23.68
CA GLY A 45 -5.04 -4.10 25.03
C GLY A 45 -5.97 -3.13 25.76
N ASP A 46 -5.86 -1.83 25.46
CA ASP A 46 -6.78 -0.78 25.93
C ASP A 46 -8.12 -0.75 25.17
N GLY A 47 -8.35 -1.67 24.23
CA GLY A 47 -9.60 -1.85 23.49
C GLY A 47 -9.65 -1.17 22.12
N TRP A 48 -8.50 -0.75 21.59
CA TRP A 48 -8.44 -0.16 20.25
C TRP A 48 -8.52 -1.23 19.16
N ASP A 49 -9.12 -0.85 18.03
CA ASP A 49 -8.94 -1.58 16.78
C ASP A 49 -7.45 -1.57 16.38
N HIS A 50 -6.95 -2.71 15.91
CA HIS A 50 -5.53 -2.88 15.58
C HIS A 50 -5.07 -1.87 14.52
N THR A 51 -5.89 -1.62 13.49
CA THR A 51 -5.55 -0.67 12.43
C THR A 51 -5.49 0.76 12.95
N LEU A 52 -6.49 1.16 13.73
CA LEU A 52 -6.50 2.49 14.35
C LEU A 52 -5.35 2.66 15.36
N ALA A 53 -4.99 1.61 16.09
CA ALA A 53 -3.89 1.63 17.06
C ALA A 53 -2.55 1.93 16.38
N TYR A 54 -2.17 1.20 15.32
CA TYR A 54 -0.88 1.44 14.69
C TYR A 54 -0.84 2.75 13.90
N LEU A 55 -1.95 3.16 13.28
CA LEU A 55 -2.02 4.46 12.60
C LEU A 55 -1.87 5.61 13.61
N ASN A 56 -2.52 5.50 14.77
CA ASN A 56 -2.31 6.47 15.85
C ASN A 56 -0.86 6.46 16.34
N GLN A 57 -0.26 5.29 16.53
CA GLN A 57 1.13 5.19 16.99
C GLN A 57 2.12 5.80 15.97
N LEU A 58 1.89 5.66 14.66
CA LEU A 58 2.66 6.36 13.63
C LEU A 58 2.55 7.89 13.76
N LEU A 59 1.36 8.41 14.06
CA LEU A 59 1.17 9.83 14.33
C LEU A 59 1.92 10.28 15.58
N ASP A 60 1.86 9.51 16.67
CA ASP A 60 2.55 9.82 17.92
C ASP A 60 4.09 9.83 17.74
N VAL A 61 4.64 8.86 17.00
CA VAL A 61 6.08 8.78 16.67
C VAL A 61 6.56 9.98 15.87
N THR A 62 5.67 10.66 15.13
CA THR A 62 6.02 11.73 14.19
C THR A 62 5.63 13.13 14.66
N ARG A 63 4.75 13.26 15.65
CA ARG A 63 4.11 14.52 16.07
C ARG A 63 5.09 15.64 16.41
N ASP A 64 6.14 15.36 17.18
CA ASP A 64 7.04 16.38 17.74
C ASP A 64 8.49 16.26 17.27
N ARG A 65 8.71 15.66 16.08
CA ARG A 65 10.06 15.52 15.50
C ARG A 65 10.58 16.84 14.95
N LEU A 66 11.31 17.58 15.79
CA LEU A 66 12.03 18.78 15.39
C LEU A 66 13.27 18.47 14.53
N ILE A 67 13.90 17.32 14.78
CA ILE A 67 15.03 16.79 14.00
C ILE A 67 14.50 15.59 13.20
N ASP A 68 14.72 15.60 11.88
CA ASP A 68 14.24 14.58 10.94
C ASP A 68 12.69 14.39 10.90
N PRO A 69 11.94 15.45 10.53
CA PRO A 69 10.49 15.38 10.42
C PRO A 69 10.03 14.47 9.27
N LEU A 70 8.88 13.81 9.44
CA LEU A 70 8.24 13.07 8.36
C LEU A 70 7.59 14.04 7.37
N THR A 71 8.30 14.35 6.29
CA THR A 71 7.81 15.22 5.21
C THR A 71 7.27 14.41 4.03
N ARG A 72 6.49 15.05 3.16
CA ARG A 72 6.06 14.46 1.87
C ARG A 72 7.22 13.94 1.04
N SER A 73 8.30 14.72 0.94
CA SER A 73 9.52 14.34 0.21
C SER A 73 10.17 13.08 0.81
N LYS A 74 10.19 12.97 2.14
CA LYS A 74 10.68 11.76 2.82
C LYS A 74 9.81 10.54 2.51
N LEU A 75 8.47 10.68 2.59
CA LEU A 75 7.53 9.62 2.22
C LEU A 75 7.68 9.18 0.76
N GLU A 76 7.80 10.12 -0.18
CA GLU A 76 8.07 9.81 -1.59
C GLU A 76 9.42 9.09 -1.75
N GLY A 77 10.43 9.50 -0.99
CA GLY A 77 11.74 8.84 -0.96
C GLY A 77 11.67 7.39 -0.47
N ILE A 78 10.91 7.13 0.60
CA ILE A 78 10.64 5.77 1.11
C ILE A 78 9.88 4.96 0.06
N GLY A 79 8.83 5.53 -0.53
CA GLY A 79 8.03 4.88 -1.57
C GLY A 79 8.84 4.42 -2.79
N LYS A 80 9.89 5.17 -3.18
CA LYS A 80 10.82 4.78 -4.26
C LYS A 80 11.66 3.54 -3.94
N ARG A 81 11.76 3.15 -2.67
CA ARG A 81 12.50 1.98 -2.19
C ARG A 81 11.60 0.78 -1.88
N VAL A 82 10.29 0.88 -2.13
CA VAL A 82 9.38 -0.25 -1.96
C VAL A 82 9.71 -1.30 -3.01
N GLU A 83 9.92 -2.53 -2.56
CA GLU A 83 10.07 -3.69 -3.43
C GLU A 83 8.69 -4.24 -3.77
N PHE A 84 8.47 -4.61 -5.02
CA PHE A 84 7.19 -5.17 -5.48
C PHE A 84 7.34 -6.66 -5.78
N TYR A 85 6.26 -7.42 -5.62
CA TYR A 85 6.27 -8.83 -6.03
C TYR A 85 6.52 -8.94 -7.54
N PRO A 86 7.17 -10.03 -8.01
CA PRO A 86 7.40 -10.26 -9.43
C PRO A 86 6.11 -10.14 -10.24
N GLY A 87 6.08 -9.18 -11.16
CA GLY A 87 4.94 -8.92 -12.04
C GLY A 87 3.84 -8.01 -11.47
N ALA A 88 3.94 -7.52 -10.23
CA ALA A 88 2.94 -6.62 -9.65
C ALA A 88 2.90 -5.24 -10.36
N LEU A 89 4.02 -4.78 -10.91
CA LEU A 89 4.08 -3.50 -11.63
C LEU A 89 3.63 -3.58 -13.10
N ASP A 90 3.54 -4.79 -13.67
CA ASP A 90 3.31 -4.97 -15.11
C ASP A 90 2.07 -5.80 -15.45
N PHE A 91 1.39 -6.39 -14.46
CA PHE A 91 0.24 -7.27 -14.74
C PHE A 91 -0.93 -6.52 -15.39
N ILE A 92 -1.23 -5.28 -14.97
CA ILE A 92 -2.29 -4.48 -15.59
C ILE A 92 -1.96 -4.18 -17.07
N PRO A 93 -0.78 -3.61 -17.41
CA PRO A 93 -0.37 -3.48 -18.81
C PRO A 93 -0.47 -4.79 -19.60
N ARG A 94 -0.02 -5.92 -19.02
CA ARG A 94 -0.12 -7.24 -19.67
C ARG A 94 -1.56 -7.68 -19.91
N LEU A 95 -2.47 -7.42 -18.97
CA LEU A 95 -3.89 -7.71 -19.11
C LEU A 95 -4.53 -6.82 -20.20
N GLN A 96 -4.20 -5.53 -20.22
CA GLN A 96 -4.71 -4.60 -21.25
C GLN A 96 -4.28 -5.04 -22.66
N VAL A 97 -3.01 -5.44 -22.84
CA VAL A 97 -2.53 -5.99 -24.13
C VAL A 97 -3.29 -7.26 -24.52
N ARG A 98 -3.49 -8.18 -23.57
CA ARG A 98 -4.26 -9.42 -23.79
C ARG A 98 -5.69 -9.14 -24.26
N LEU A 99 -6.33 -8.11 -23.70
CA LEU A 99 -7.67 -7.71 -24.10
C LEU A 99 -7.69 -7.06 -25.49
N SER A 100 -6.74 -6.16 -25.79
CA SER A 100 -6.69 -5.47 -27.08
C SER A 100 -6.36 -6.38 -28.26
N ASP A 101 -5.59 -7.44 -28.01
CA ASP A 101 -5.18 -8.43 -29.03
C ASP A 101 -6.29 -9.43 -29.38
N ASN A 102 -7.34 -9.54 -28.56
CA ASN A 102 -8.47 -10.42 -28.81
C ASN A 102 -9.63 -9.65 -29.48
N ALA A 103 -9.99 -10.07 -30.70
CA ALA A 103 -11.07 -9.44 -31.46
C ALA A 103 -12.43 -9.51 -30.76
N GLU A 104 -12.75 -10.63 -30.10
CA GLU A 104 -14.02 -10.84 -29.39
C GLU A 104 -14.17 -9.83 -28.25
N TYR A 105 -13.13 -9.66 -27.42
CA TYR A 105 -13.15 -8.72 -26.30
C TYR A 105 -13.21 -7.27 -26.75
N ARG A 106 -12.52 -6.94 -27.84
CA ARG A 106 -12.55 -5.60 -28.43
C ARG A 106 -13.92 -5.26 -29.03
N GLU A 107 -14.54 -6.20 -29.74
CA GLU A 107 -15.90 -6.03 -30.29
C GLU A 107 -16.95 -5.91 -29.18
N ALA A 108 -16.75 -6.62 -28.07
CA ALA A 108 -17.55 -6.49 -26.86
C ALA A 108 -17.28 -5.21 -26.05
N GLY A 109 -16.32 -4.38 -26.45
CA GLY A 109 -16.00 -3.12 -25.75
C GLY A 109 -15.34 -3.30 -24.38
N ILE A 110 -14.78 -4.50 -24.09
CA ILE A 110 -14.23 -4.82 -22.77
C ILE A 110 -12.99 -3.99 -22.49
N SER A 111 -12.97 -3.29 -21.35
CA SER A 111 -11.81 -2.53 -20.88
C SER A 111 -11.56 -2.72 -19.39
N ILE A 112 -10.37 -2.33 -18.93
CA ILE A 112 -9.98 -2.44 -17.52
C ILE A 112 -9.65 -1.05 -16.98
N GLU A 113 -10.23 -0.73 -15.83
CA GLU A 113 -9.77 0.32 -14.93
C GLU A 113 -9.13 -0.32 -13.70
N TRP A 114 -8.12 0.34 -13.14
CA TRP A 114 -7.39 -0.22 -12.00
C TRP A 114 -7.10 0.85 -10.94
N TYR A 115 -7.12 0.40 -9.69
CA TYR A 115 -6.96 1.24 -8.51
C TYR A 115 -6.14 0.50 -7.46
N ILE A 116 -5.46 1.29 -6.62
CA ILE A 116 -4.86 0.87 -5.36
C ILE A 116 -5.69 1.51 -4.25
#